data_AF-A0A822H787-F1
#
_entry.id   AF-A0A822H787-F1
#
_cell.length_a   1.000
_cell.length_b   1.000
_cell.length_c   1.000
_cell.angle_alpha   90.00
_cell.angle_beta   90.00
_cell.angle_gamma   90.00
#
_symmetry.space_group_name_H-M   'P 1'
#
loop_
_entity.id
_entity.type
_entity.pdbx_description
1 polymer ?
#
loop_
_entity_poly.entity_id
_entity_poly.type
_entity_poly.pdbx_seq_one_letter_code
_entity_poly.pdbx_strand_id
1 'polypeptide(L)' 'NTSTLYSVSLTWTPTTNQIGSQILCTVAIDSQNVQSNQYCMAFVVSTSGTQTCPGEVLETS' A
#
# COMPACT_ATOMS: atom_id res chain seq x y z
N ASN A 1 -14.00 9.63 -27.34
CA ASN A 1 -13.77 9.78 -25.88
C ASN A 1 -12.46 9.11 -25.52
N THR A 2 -11.40 9.90 -25.34
CA THR A 2 -10.12 9.44 -24.81
C THR A 2 -10.14 9.62 -23.29
N SER A 3 -10.21 8.52 -22.55
CA SER A 3 -10.00 8.56 -21.10
C SER A 3 -8.51 8.64 -20.83
N THR A 4 -8.05 9.70 -20.19
CA THR A 4 -6.65 9.83 -19.73
C THR A 4 -6.52 9.14 -18.39
N LEU A 5 -5.59 8.19 -18.28
CA LEU A 5 -5.24 7.57 -17.00
C LEU A 5 -4.19 8.42 -16.30
N TYR A 6 -4.42 8.71 -15.03
CA TYR A 6 -3.47 9.38 -14.15
C TYR A 6 -2.88 8.38 -13.17
N SER A 7 -1.57 8.48 -12.90
CA SER A 7 -0.88 7.63 -11.93
C SER A 7 0.00 8.48 -11.01
N VAL A 8 0.18 7.99 -9.79
CA VAL A 8 1.07 8.57 -8.77
C VAL A 8 1.90 7.44 -8.19
N SER A 9 3.21 7.65 -8.10
CA SER A 9 4.13 6.72 -7.44
C SER A 9 4.48 7.24 -6.05
N LEU A 10 4.30 6.41 -5.04
CA LEU A 10 4.72 6.69 -3.67
C LEU A 10 5.91 5.80 -3.30
N THR A 11 6.98 6.42 -2.80
CA THR A 11 8.15 5.71 -2.25
C THR A 11 8.28 6.00 -0.76
N TRP A 12 8.62 4.97 0.01
CA TRP A 12 8.74 5.06 1.46
C TRP A 12 9.81 4.11 1.99
N THR A 13 10.64 4.60 2.90
CA THR A 13 11.61 3.81 3.66
C THR A 13 11.15 3.75 5.12
N PRO A 14 10.67 2.61 5.62
CA PRO A 14 10.28 2.47 7.02
C PRO A 14 11.45 2.67 7.98
N THR A 15 11.15 3.19 9.17
CA THR A 15 12.07 3.22 10.31
C THR A 15 11.70 2.14 11.33
N THR A 16 12.59 1.86 12.28
CA THR A 16 12.34 0.89 13.36
C THR A 16 11.13 1.24 14.24
N ASN A 17 10.76 2.52 14.32
CA ASN A 17 9.57 2.97 15.04
C ASN A 17 8.26 2.60 14.32
N GLN A 18 8.34 2.11 13.09
CA GLN A 18 7.20 1.74 12.25
C GLN A 18 7.06 0.22 12.08
N ILE A 19 7.82 -0.59 12.84
CA ILE A 19 7.64 -2.04 12.91
C ILE A 19 6.20 -2.35 13.33
N GLY A 20 5.55 -3.26 12.59
CA GLY A 20 4.14 -3.61 12.79
C GLY A 20 3.28 -3.34 11.55
N SER A 21 1.96 -3.34 11.76
CA SER A 21 0.98 -3.14 10.68
C SER A 21 0.90 -1.68 10.27
N GLN A 22 0.89 -1.45 8.96
CA GLN A 22 0.79 -0.14 8.33
C GLN A 22 -0.35 -0.16 7.31
N ILE A 23 -1.05 0.97 7.17
CA ILE A 23 -2.16 1.10 6.22
C ILE A 23 -1.92 2.36 5.40
N LEU A 24 -1.93 2.23 4.07
CA LEU A 24 -1.94 3.33 3.14
C LEU A 24 -3.32 3.39 2.47
N CYS A 25 -4.02 4.50 2.63
CA CYS A 25 -5.28 4.75 1.93
C CYS A 25 -5.11 5.86 0.90
N THR A 26 -5.67 5.68 -0.29
CA THR A 26 -5.58 6.63 -1.40
C THR A 26 -6.95 7.03 -1.90
N VAL A 27 -7.03 8.26 -2.39
CA VAL A 27 -8.20 8.82 -3.04
C VAL A 27 -7.78 9.85 -4.08
N ALA A 28 -8.49 9.87 -5.22
CA ALA A 28 -8.36 10.93 -6.22
C ALA A 28 -9.44 12.00 -5.99
N ILE A 29 -9.03 13.26 -6.10
CA ILE A 29 -9.87 14.46 -5.99
C ILE A 29 -9.65 15.30 -7.26
N ASP A 30 -10.71 15.72 -7.93
CA ASP A 30 -10.63 16.57 -9.12
C ASP A 30 -10.67 18.08 -8.79
N SER A 31 -10.60 18.93 -9.82
CA SER A 31 -10.64 20.40 -9.67
C SER A 31 -11.98 20.95 -9.16
N GLN A 32 -13.03 20.14 -9.15
CA GLN A 32 -14.35 20.49 -8.61
C GLN A 32 -14.54 19.96 -7.19
N ASN A 33 -13.48 19.40 -6.57
CA ASN A 33 -13.51 18.71 -5.28
C ASN A 33 -14.40 17.46 -5.25
N VAL A 34 -14.63 16.82 -6.40
CA VAL A 34 -15.30 15.52 -6.45
C VAL A 34 -14.30 14.42 -6.10
N GLN A 35 -14.71 13.54 -5.18
CA GLN A 35 -13.86 12.49 -4.63
C GLN A 35 -14.25 11.11 -5.21
N SER A 36 -13.24 10.30 -5.54
CA SER A 36 -13.41 8.89 -5.87
C SER A 36 -13.63 7.99 -4.64
N ASN A 37 -13.88 6.70 -4.87
CA ASN A 37 -13.83 5.71 -3.80
C ASN A 37 -12.43 5.66 -3.17
N GLN A 38 -12.37 5.48 -1.86
CA GLN A 38 -11.11 5.28 -1.15
C GLN A 38 -10.67 3.81 -1.27
N TYR A 39 -9.38 3.60 -1.52
CA TYR A 39 -8.77 2.26 -1.53
C TYR A 39 -7.64 2.21 -0.51
N CYS A 40 -7.56 1.14 0.27
CA CYS A 40 -6.53 0.98 1.29
C CYS A 40 -5.71 -0.29 1.03
N MET A 41 -4.40 -0.20 1.29
CA MET A 41 -3.46 -1.31 1.25
C MET A 41 -2.82 -1.47 2.62
N ALA A 42 -2.73 -2.71 3.10
CA ALA A 42 -2.07 -3.05 4.36
C ALA A 42 -0.69 -3.64 4.10
N PHE A 43 0.30 -3.20 4.89
CA PHE A 43 1.68 -3.68 4.86
C PHE A 43 2.10 -4.09 6.26
N VAL A 44 3.08 -4.98 6.38
CA VAL A 44 3.72 -5.30 7.65
C VAL A 44 5.19 -4.97 7.54
N VAL A 45 5.67 -4.05 8.38
CA VAL A 45 7.10 -3.76 8.50
C VAL A 45 7.69 -4.69 9.54
N SER A 46 8.77 -5.37 9.17
CA SER A 46 9.52 -6.24 10.07
C SER A 46 11.02 -6.05 9.89
N THR A 47 11.79 -6.37 10.93
CA THR A 47 13.26 -6.31 10.94
C THR A 47 13.91 -7.53 10.29
N SER A 48 13.16 -8.62 10.21
CA SER A 48 13.52 -9.87 9.53
C SER A 48 12.83 -9.91 8.18
N GLY A 49 13.56 -9.96 7.07
CA GLY A 49 13.02 -10.04 5.70
C GLY A 49 12.14 -11.26 5.40
N THR A 50 11.75 -12.05 6.39
CA THR A 50 10.74 -13.10 6.28
C THR A 50 9.34 -12.48 6.36
N GLN A 51 8.97 -11.77 5.29
CA GLN A 51 7.58 -11.38 5.04
C GLN A 51 6.82 -12.65 4.61
N THR A 52 6.14 -13.33 5.54
CA THR A 52 5.07 -14.25 5.14
C THR A 52 3.81 -13.42 4.91
N CYS A 53 3.42 -13.22 3.66
CA CYS A 53 2.05 -12.82 3.35
C CYS A 53 1.10 -13.89 3.94
N PRO A 54 -0.05 -13.52 4.53
CA PRO A 54 -1.00 -14.53 5.00
C PRO A 54 -1.51 -15.33 3.80
N GLY A 55 -0.97 -16.54 3.60
CA GLY A 55 -1.26 -17.39 2.44
C GLY A 55 -0.08 -18.20 1.89
N GLU A 56 1.17 -17.86 2.22
CA GLU A 56 2.32 -18.68 1.84
C GLU A 56 2.76 -19.57 3.00
N VAL A 57 2.32 -20.83 2.98
CA VAL A 57 2.94 -21.89 3.76
C VAL A 57 4.32 -22.11 3.15
N LEU A 58 5.38 -21.74 3.87
CA LEU A 58 6.73 -22.15 3.54
C LEU A 58 6.83 -23.66 3.81
N GLU A 59 6.55 -24.50 2.82
CA GLU A 59 6.85 -25.93 2.90
C GLU A 59 8.37 -26.09 2.91
N THR A 60 8.94 -26.28 4.10
CA THR A 60 10.33 -26.72 4.24
C THR A 60 10.37 -28.23 4.04
N SER A 61 10.95 -28.67 2.91
CA SER A 61 11.45 -30.04 2.72
C SER A 61 12.65 -30.34 3.63
#